data_AF-A0A0D0PWI7-F1
#
_entry.id   AF-A0A0D0PWI7-F1
#
_cell.length_a   1.000
_cell.length_b   1.000
_cell.length_c   1.000
_cell.angle_alpha   90.00
_cell.angle_beta   90.00
_cell.angle_gamma   90.00
#
_symmetry.space_group_name_H-M   'P 1'
#
loop_
_entity.id
_entity.type
_entity.pdbx_description
1 polymer ?
#
loop_
_entity_poly.entity_id
_entity_poly.type
_entity_poly.pdbx_seq_one_letter_code
_entity_poly.pdbx_strand_id
1 'polypeptide(L)'
;MTSASEPHPADPPSAPRTTSSLHALFGLDPAATGGGPLPLHVTGWAQSLDAGDRALRTALHDGAVGAAGAHALGRAAALLGAAEAATVLAARSAHVLPAEADLTLTVVSALVPALVAEATSALDHPAAPQAPRTERLRGALTAQFPWLVHGFASEAVDGAGLAEAVRLGAPLPGTVDAPGPDARPRGGCSPVQALPRLVGGSALDDAGAEVQSLAESLLVAGDELHRRMAELPTEPAGSPTGRELAAAYETLYAATACLTLWAAGVAVGPLWLRTALRALLVRLHRLLLEPPPVLDPYPAEELLAIALGAGARLLTFRTVDEISAQADAA
;
A
#
# COMPACT_ATOMS: atom_id res chain seq x y z
N MET A 1 42.42 7.83 -45.78
CA MET A 1 41.42 8.45 -44.88
C MET A 1 40.14 7.65 -44.98
N THR A 2 40.07 6.54 -44.24
CA THR A 2 38.89 5.67 -44.12
C THR A 2 38.48 5.72 -42.66
N SER A 3 37.39 6.44 -42.41
CA SER A 3 36.80 6.60 -41.09
C SER A 3 36.15 5.27 -40.71
N ALA A 4 36.75 4.55 -39.77
CA ALA A 4 36.17 3.36 -39.19
C ALA A 4 35.12 3.80 -38.15
N SER A 5 33.84 3.55 -38.44
CA SER A 5 32.76 3.70 -37.47
C SER A 5 32.94 2.68 -36.35
N GLU A 6 33.23 3.16 -35.15
CA GLU A 6 33.17 2.32 -33.95
C GLU A 6 31.72 1.86 -33.71
N PRO A 7 31.51 0.56 -33.44
CA PRO A 7 30.19 0.04 -33.13
C PRO A 7 29.74 0.57 -31.76
N HIS A 8 28.61 1.27 -31.76
CA HIS A 8 27.92 1.70 -30.56
C HIS A 8 27.60 0.47 -29.69
N PRO A 9 27.97 0.45 -28.39
CA PRO A 9 27.65 -0.68 -27.53
C PRO A 9 26.13 -0.85 -27.50
N ALA A 10 25.66 -2.04 -27.86
CA ALA A 10 24.25 -2.37 -27.78
C ALA A 10 23.80 -2.19 -26.32
N ASP A 11 22.79 -1.36 -26.10
CA ASP A 11 22.13 -1.26 -24.80
C ASP A 11 21.75 -2.68 -24.35
N PRO A 12 22.07 -3.06 -23.10
CA PRO A 12 21.67 -4.35 -22.59
C PRO A 12 20.14 -4.46 -22.71
N PRO A 13 19.60 -5.62 -23.14
CA PRO A 13 18.17 -5.80 -23.26
C PRO A 13 17.52 -5.52 -21.91
N SER A 14 16.75 -4.45 -21.85
CA SER A 14 15.92 -4.07 -20.71
C SER A 14 14.83 -5.13 -20.54
N ALA A 15 15.14 -6.16 -19.74
CA ALA A 15 14.21 -7.24 -19.47
C ALA A 15 12.91 -6.66 -18.87
N PRO A 16 11.72 -7.03 -19.40
CA PRO A 16 10.46 -6.55 -18.88
C PRO A 16 10.23 -7.11 -17.47
N ARG A 17 10.34 -6.26 -16.44
CA ARG A 17 10.15 -6.60 -15.03
C ARG A 17 8.87 -5.99 -14.47
N THR A 18 7.71 -6.60 -14.69
CA THR A 18 6.47 -6.10 -14.05
C THR A 18 5.74 -7.20 -13.28
N THR A 19 5.54 -8.39 -13.84
CA THR A 19 4.89 -9.48 -13.07
C THR A 19 5.86 -10.24 -12.15
N SER A 20 7.16 -10.06 -12.35
CA SER A 20 8.22 -10.82 -11.67
C SER A 20 8.47 -10.38 -10.23
N SER A 21 8.10 -9.17 -9.84
CA SER A 21 8.60 -8.56 -8.60
C SER A 21 7.91 -9.08 -7.34
N LEU A 22 6.57 -9.09 -7.29
CA LEU A 22 5.84 -9.65 -6.15
C LEU A 22 6.00 -11.18 -6.09
N HIS A 23 5.92 -11.86 -7.24
CA HIS A 23 6.17 -13.31 -7.28
C HIS A 23 7.59 -13.68 -6.82
N ALA A 24 8.61 -12.92 -7.23
CA ALA A 24 9.98 -13.13 -6.76
C ALA A 24 10.14 -12.81 -5.28
N LEU A 25 9.53 -11.72 -4.79
CA LEU A 25 9.60 -11.32 -3.39
C LEU A 25 9.04 -12.39 -2.46
N PHE A 26 8.00 -13.11 -2.90
CA PHE A 26 7.34 -14.16 -2.12
C PHE A 26 7.75 -15.57 -2.50
N GLY A 27 8.65 -15.75 -3.48
CA GLY A 27 9.03 -17.07 -4.00
C GLY A 27 7.83 -17.89 -4.48
N LEU A 28 6.75 -17.24 -4.93
CA LEU A 28 5.51 -17.91 -5.32
C LEU A 28 5.62 -18.34 -6.77
N ASP A 29 5.71 -19.65 -6.99
CA ASP A 29 5.54 -20.25 -8.31
C ASP A 29 4.07 -20.13 -8.73
N PRO A 30 3.74 -19.32 -9.77
CA PRO A 30 2.36 -19.19 -10.24
C PRO A 30 1.79 -20.51 -10.79
N ALA A 31 2.64 -21.49 -11.13
CA ALA A 31 2.22 -22.81 -11.61
C ALA A 31 1.89 -23.80 -10.48
N ALA A 32 2.20 -23.47 -9.21
CA ALA A 32 1.89 -24.32 -8.07
C ALA A 32 0.39 -24.25 -7.72
N THR A 33 -0.41 -25.09 -8.39
CA THR A 33 -1.88 -25.16 -8.26
C THR A 33 -2.40 -25.69 -6.91
N GLY A 34 -1.51 -26.00 -5.96
CA GLY A 34 -1.86 -26.51 -4.62
C GLY A 34 -1.69 -25.50 -3.47
N GLY A 35 -1.35 -24.25 -3.76
CA GLY A 35 -1.15 -23.24 -2.72
C GLY A 35 -2.46 -22.76 -2.08
N GLY A 36 -2.40 -22.41 -0.79
CA GLY A 36 -3.55 -21.90 -0.03
C GLY A 36 -4.14 -20.58 -0.57
N PRO A 37 -4.97 -19.86 0.21
CA PRO A 37 -5.64 -18.65 -0.26
C PRO A 37 -4.65 -17.54 -0.69
N LEU A 38 -3.51 -17.42 -0.01
CA LEU A 38 -2.51 -16.36 -0.23
C LEU A 38 -2.05 -16.23 -1.70
N PRO A 39 -1.58 -17.28 -2.40
CA PRO A 39 -1.23 -17.23 -3.82
C PRO A 39 -2.30 -16.60 -4.73
N LEU A 40 -3.58 -16.87 -4.48
CA LEU A 40 -4.69 -16.30 -5.27
C LEU A 40 -4.84 -14.80 -5.02
N HIS A 41 -4.67 -14.36 -3.77
CA HIS A 41 -4.66 -12.94 -3.43
C HIS A 41 -3.48 -12.23 -4.09
N VAL A 42 -2.26 -12.76 -3.95
CA VAL A 42 -1.04 -12.16 -4.50
C VAL A 42 -1.11 -12.05 -6.02
N THR A 43 -1.59 -13.08 -6.70
CA THR A 43 -1.76 -13.05 -8.17
C THR A 43 -2.72 -11.94 -8.60
N GLY A 44 -3.86 -11.79 -7.91
CA GLY A 44 -4.82 -10.72 -8.19
C GLY A 44 -4.25 -9.33 -7.96
N TRP A 45 -3.48 -9.15 -6.87
CA TRP A 45 -2.80 -7.88 -6.58
C TRP A 45 -1.77 -7.52 -7.64
N ALA A 46 -0.93 -8.48 -8.04
CA ALA A 46 0.08 -8.29 -9.06
C ALA A 46 -0.54 -7.88 -10.39
N GLN A 47 -1.63 -8.53 -10.82
CA GLN A 47 -2.34 -8.16 -12.04
C GLN A 47 -2.89 -6.73 -12.00
N SER A 48 -3.43 -6.29 -10.86
CA SER A 48 -3.90 -4.91 -10.69
C SER A 48 -2.76 -3.90 -10.71
N LEU A 49 -1.67 -4.15 -9.97
CA LEU A 49 -0.50 -3.25 -9.97
C LEU A 49 0.14 -3.15 -11.35
N ASP A 50 0.28 -4.27 -12.06
CA ASP A 50 0.77 -4.31 -13.44
C ASP A 50 -0.10 -3.48 -14.41
N ALA A 51 -1.41 -3.46 -14.22
CA ALA A 51 -2.31 -2.63 -15.02
C ALA A 51 -2.10 -1.14 -14.73
N GLY A 52 -1.93 -0.77 -13.46
CA GLY A 52 -1.64 0.59 -13.03
C GLY A 52 -0.29 1.10 -13.54
N ASP A 53 0.76 0.28 -13.42
CA ASP A 53 2.10 0.58 -13.94
C ASP A 53 2.08 0.86 -15.45
N ARG A 54 1.43 -0.01 -16.23
CA ARG A 54 1.33 0.19 -17.68
C ARG A 54 0.64 1.51 -18.02
N ALA A 55 -0.46 1.84 -17.33
CA ALA A 55 -1.15 3.12 -17.54
C ALA A 55 -0.25 4.32 -17.20
N LEU A 56 0.49 4.25 -16.08
CA LEU A 56 1.43 5.31 -15.69
C LEU A 56 2.56 5.48 -16.72
N ARG A 57 3.14 4.39 -17.21
CA ARG A 57 4.20 4.43 -18.23
C ARG A 57 3.71 4.97 -19.57
N THR A 58 2.51 4.58 -20.00
CA THR A 58 1.88 5.15 -21.20
C THR A 58 1.68 6.66 -21.03
N ALA A 59 1.13 7.10 -19.90
CA ALA A 59 0.91 8.53 -19.64
C ALA A 59 2.23 9.33 -19.56
N LEU A 60 3.31 8.74 -19.03
CA LEU A 60 4.65 9.34 -19.06
C LEU A 60 5.21 9.43 -20.48
N HIS A 61 5.01 8.41 -21.31
CA HIS A 61 5.48 8.37 -22.69
C HIS A 61 4.75 9.37 -23.59
N ASP A 62 3.44 9.50 -23.42
CA ASP A 62 2.59 10.41 -24.20
C ASP A 62 2.84 11.88 -23.87
N GLY A 63 3.68 12.17 -22.86
CA GLY A 63 4.19 13.50 -22.59
C GLY A 63 3.10 14.46 -22.13
N ALA A 64 2.44 14.17 -21.01
CA ALA A 64 1.58 15.14 -20.34
C ALA A 64 2.43 16.32 -19.77
N VAL A 65 2.93 17.21 -20.64
CA VAL A 65 3.96 18.25 -20.34
C VAL A 65 3.38 19.51 -19.66
N GLY A 66 2.31 19.38 -18.87
CA GLY A 66 1.68 20.50 -18.16
C GLY A 66 1.68 20.31 -16.64
N ALA A 67 1.54 21.39 -15.87
CA ALA A 67 1.44 21.32 -14.40
C ALA A 67 0.27 20.43 -13.93
N ALA A 68 -0.86 20.44 -14.65
CA ALA A 68 -1.98 19.53 -14.40
C ALA A 68 -1.61 18.06 -14.65
N GLY A 69 -0.85 17.79 -15.72
CA GLY A 69 -0.32 16.46 -16.04
C GLY A 69 0.65 15.96 -14.98
N ALA A 70 1.56 16.81 -14.51
CA ALA A 70 2.47 16.49 -13.41
C ALA A 70 1.70 16.09 -12.13
N HIS A 71 0.63 16.81 -11.80
CA HIS A 71 -0.19 16.48 -10.62
C HIS A 71 -0.91 15.14 -10.76
N ALA A 72 -1.51 14.88 -11.91
CA ALA A 72 -2.13 13.59 -12.22
C ALA A 72 -1.12 12.43 -12.13
N LEU A 73 0.05 12.58 -12.74
CA LEU A 73 1.14 11.60 -12.73
C LEU A 73 1.67 11.34 -11.32
N GLY A 74 1.97 12.40 -10.56
CA GLY A 74 2.46 12.27 -9.19
C GLY A 74 1.44 11.62 -8.25
N ARG A 75 0.16 11.97 -8.38
CA ARG A 75 -0.93 11.34 -7.61
C ARG A 75 -1.09 9.86 -7.98
N ALA A 76 -1.08 9.53 -9.27
CA ALA A 76 -1.20 8.14 -9.73
C ALA A 76 -0.01 7.30 -9.21
N ALA A 77 1.21 7.80 -9.34
CA ALA A 77 2.42 7.16 -8.81
C ALA A 77 2.35 6.95 -7.29
N ALA A 78 1.89 7.95 -6.54
CA ALA A 78 1.73 7.86 -5.09
C ALA A 78 0.68 6.80 -4.68
N LEU A 79 -0.46 6.72 -5.37
CA LEU A 79 -1.48 5.71 -5.11
C LEU A 79 -1.00 4.29 -5.44
N LEU A 80 -0.25 4.12 -6.54
CA LEU A 80 0.33 2.82 -6.90
C LEU A 80 1.39 2.38 -5.88
N GLY A 81 2.28 3.30 -5.46
CA GLY A 81 3.26 3.01 -4.41
C GLY A 81 2.61 2.68 -3.06
N ALA A 82 1.51 3.34 -2.71
CA ALA A 82 0.74 3.00 -1.51
C ALA A 82 0.08 1.61 -1.61
N ALA A 83 -0.48 1.27 -2.77
CA ALA A 83 -1.05 -0.05 -3.02
C ALA A 83 0.03 -1.14 -2.91
N GLU A 84 1.23 -0.87 -3.40
CA GLU A 84 2.39 -1.77 -3.30
C GLU A 84 2.88 -1.92 -1.84
N ALA A 85 3.01 -0.81 -1.10
CA ALA A 85 3.32 -0.86 0.33
C ALA A 85 2.33 -1.73 1.10
N ALA A 86 1.03 -1.59 0.80
CA ALA A 86 -0.02 -2.40 1.40
C ALA A 86 0.11 -3.89 1.05
N THR A 87 0.40 -4.24 -0.21
CA THR A 87 0.56 -5.66 -0.63
C THR A 87 1.80 -6.30 -0.04
N VAL A 88 2.93 -5.57 0.00
CA VAL A 88 4.17 -6.05 0.60
C VAL A 88 3.97 -6.36 2.08
N LEU A 89 3.42 -5.39 2.83
CA LEU A 89 3.15 -5.60 4.25
C LEU A 89 2.14 -6.72 4.46
N ALA A 90 1.03 -6.75 3.70
CA ALA A 90 -0.01 -7.77 3.87
C ALA A 90 0.47 -9.19 3.60
N ALA A 91 1.22 -9.39 2.52
CA ALA A 91 1.77 -10.70 2.20
C ALA A 91 2.70 -11.19 3.30
N ARG A 92 3.59 -10.33 3.82
CA ARG A 92 4.47 -10.71 4.94
C ARG A 92 3.69 -10.95 6.22
N SER A 93 2.75 -10.07 6.58
CA SER A 93 1.85 -10.24 7.71
C SER A 93 1.08 -11.56 7.65
N ALA A 94 0.68 -12.04 6.46
CA ALA A 94 0.02 -13.35 6.35
C ALA A 94 0.90 -14.52 6.84
N HIS A 95 2.23 -14.37 6.83
CA HIS A 95 3.16 -15.38 7.33
C HIS A 95 3.46 -15.25 8.83
N VAL A 96 3.53 -14.03 9.35
CA VAL A 96 4.04 -13.75 10.70
C VAL A 96 2.96 -13.30 11.69
N LEU A 97 1.78 -12.95 11.18
CA LEU A 97 0.58 -12.55 11.93
C LEU A 97 -0.61 -13.42 11.50
N PRO A 98 -0.57 -14.75 11.72
CA PRO A 98 -1.59 -15.68 11.22
C PRO A 98 -3.01 -15.37 11.74
N ALA A 99 -3.12 -14.80 12.93
CA ALA A 99 -4.40 -14.39 13.51
C ALA A 99 -5.05 -13.19 12.80
N GLU A 100 -4.27 -12.43 12.03
CA GLU A 100 -4.70 -11.23 11.29
C GLU A 100 -4.68 -11.44 9.77
N ALA A 101 -4.18 -12.58 9.31
CA ALA A 101 -3.95 -12.86 7.90
C ALA A 101 -5.23 -12.74 7.07
N ASP A 102 -6.32 -13.41 7.46
CA ASP A 102 -7.59 -13.39 6.71
C ASP A 102 -8.16 -11.98 6.55
N LEU A 103 -8.13 -11.19 7.63
CA LEU A 103 -8.54 -9.79 7.63
C LEU A 103 -7.66 -8.97 6.69
N THR A 104 -6.34 -9.08 6.83
CA THR A 104 -5.36 -8.30 6.08
C THR A 104 -5.43 -8.61 4.58
N LEU A 105 -5.57 -9.89 4.22
CA LEU A 105 -5.76 -10.33 2.83
C LEU A 105 -7.08 -9.81 2.26
N THR A 106 -8.16 -9.82 3.05
CA THR A 106 -9.46 -9.27 2.67
C THR A 106 -9.38 -7.76 2.40
N VAL A 107 -8.77 -7.00 3.32
CA VAL A 107 -8.56 -5.55 3.20
C VAL A 107 -7.79 -5.22 1.93
N VAL A 108 -6.63 -5.85 1.73
CA VAL A 108 -5.76 -5.53 0.58
C VAL A 108 -6.37 -5.99 -0.74
N SER A 109 -7.10 -7.11 -0.78
CA SER A 109 -7.84 -7.50 -1.98
C SER A 109 -8.99 -6.59 -2.38
N ALA A 110 -9.56 -5.84 -1.44
CA ALA A 110 -10.55 -4.80 -1.76
C ALA A 110 -9.86 -3.47 -2.14
N LEU A 111 -8.79 -3.13 -1.43
CA LEU A 111 -8.03 -1.89 -1.56
C LEU A 111 -7.30 -1.77 -2.91
N VAL A 112 -6.50 -2.76 -3.29
CA VAL A 112 -5.56 -2.64 -4.43
C VAL A 112 -6.27 -2.31 -5.74
N PRO A 113 -7.34 -3.03 -6.15
CA PRO A 113 -8.09 -2.66 -7.34
C PRO A 113 -8.69 -1.25 -7.26
N ALA A 114 -9.10 -0.80 -6.06
CA ALA A 114 -9.70 0.51 -5.88
C ALA A 114 -8.68 1.65 -5.98
N LEU A 115 -7.46 1.47 -5.44
CA LEU A 115 -6.37 2.44 -5.61
C LEU A 115 -5.87 2.48 -7.05
N VAL A 116 -5.73 1.32 -7.70
CA VAL A 116 -5.34 1.24 -9.11
C VAL A 116 -6.39 1.93 -9.99
N ALA A 117 -7.68 1.64 -9.81
CA ALA A 117 -8.73 2.30 -10.59
C ALA A 117 -8.73 3.82 -10.41
N GLU A 118 -8.47 4.33 -9.20
CA GLU A 118 -8.34 5.77 -8.98
C GLU A 118 -7.07 6.34 -9.63
N ALA A 119 -5.94 5.64 -9.51
CA ALA A 119 -4.69 6.04 -10.13
C ALA A 119 -4.83 6.13 -11.65
N THR A 120 -5.40 5.11 -12.29
CA THR A 120 -5.55 5.11 -13.75
C THR A 120 -6.67 6.06 -14.23
N SER A 121 -7.70 6.29 -13.41
CA SER A 121 -8.70 7.34 -13.69
C SER A 121 -8.08 8.74 -13.64
N ALA A 122 -7.11 8.99 -12.75
CA ALA A 122 -6.39 10.27 -12.72
C ALA A 122 -5.56 10.50 -13.98
N LEU A 123 -5.23 9.43 -14.71
CA LEU A 123 -4.48 9.45 -15.97
C LEU A 123 -5.38 9.40 -17.21
N ASP A 124 -6.71 9.48 -17.07
CA ASP A 124 -7.68 9.28 -18.16
C ASP A 124 -7.62 7.89 -18.83
N HIS A 125 -7.15 6.87 -18.09
CA HIS A 125 -7.04 5.47 -18.53
C HIS A 125 -7.83 4.53 -17.60
N PRO A 126 -9.17 4.62 -17.52
CA PRO A 126 -9.93 3.91 -16.48
C PRO A 126 -9.74 2.39 -16.54
N ALA A 127 -9.41 1.78 -15.40
CA ALA A 127 -9.30 0.33 -15.26
C ALA A 127 -10.70 -0.33 -15.34
N ALA A 128 -10.72 -1.62 -15.70
CA ALA A 128 -11.96 -2.40 -15.75
C ALA A 128 -12.64 -2.47 -14.37
N PRO A 129 -13.98 -2.39 -14.30
CA PRO A 129 -14.70 -2.42 -13.04
C PRO A 129 -14.54 -3.78 -12.33
N GLN A 130 -14.13 -3.77 -11.07
CA GLN A 130 -14.06 -4.95 -10.20
C GLN A 130 -15.13 -4.98 -9.09
N ALA A 131 -16.19 -4.17 -9.25
CA ALA A 131 -17.16 -3.85 -8.21
C ALA A 131 -17.74 -5.06 -7.45
N PRO A 132 -18.18 -6.17 -8.10
CA PRO A 132 -18.86 -7.26 -7.37
C PRO A 132 -17.97 -7.96 -6.34
N ARG A 133 -16.67 -8.12 -6.62
CA ARG A 133 -15.73 -8.75 -5.70
C ARG A 133 -15.40 -7.82 -4.55
N THR A 134 -15.09 -6.56 -4.85
CA THR A 134 -14.77 -5.53 -3.86
C THR A 134 -15.93 -5.30 -2.89
N GLU A 135 -17.16 -5.25 -3.38
CA GLU A 135 -18.36 -5.11 -2.55
C GLU A 135 -18.54 -6.28 -1.57
N ARG A 136 -18.28 -7.51 -2.02
CA ARG A 136 -18.34 -8.70 -1.16
C ARG A 136 -17.30 -8.65 -0.05
N LEU A 137 -16.05 -8.28 -0.39
CA LEU A 137 -14.96 -8.17 0.58
C LEU A 137 -15.26 -7.08 1.63
N ARG A 138 -15.82 -5.93 1.22
CA ARG A 138 -16.25 -4.87 2.14
C ARG A 138 -17.40 -5.30 3.05
N GLY A 139 -18.33 -6.08 2.54
CA GLY A 139 -19.38 -6.70 3.36
C GLY A 139 -18.80 -7.61 4.44
N ALA A 140 -17.80 -8.43 4.10
CA ALA A 140 -17.08 -9.27 5.07
C ALA A 140 -16.30 -8.44 6.10
N LEU A 141 -15.64 -7.35 5.66
CA LEU A 141 -14.92 -6.44 6.54
C LEU A 141 -15.84 -5.72 7.54
N THR A 142 -17.06 -5.35 7.12
CA THR A 142 -18.06 -4.72 8.00
C THR A 142 -18.38 -5.60 9.22
N ALA A 143 -18.42 -6.92 9.04
CA ALA A 143 -18.66 -7.87 10.14
C ALA A 143 -17.52 -7.88 11.19
N GLN A 144 -16.35 -7.33 10.87
CA GLN A 144 -15.18 -7.26 11.75
C GLN A 144 -15.09 -5.94 12.54
N PHE A 145 -15.94 -4.95 12.26
CA PHE A 145 -15.85 -3.61 12.87
C PHE A 145 -15.74 -3.61 14.40
N PRO A 146 -16.55 -4.39 15.16
CA PRO A 146 -16.42 -4.40 16.63
C PRO A 146 -15.01 -4.76 17.11
N TRP A 147 -14.35 -5.71 16.44
CA TRP A 147 -12.99 -6.14 16.79
C TRP A 147 -11.93 -5.12 16.38
N LEU A 148 -12.10 -4.50 15.21
CA LEU A 148 -11.22 -3.44 14.73
C LEU A 148 -11.25 -2.23 15.66
N VAL A 149 -12.45 -1.77 16.03
CA VAL A 149 -12.67 -0.68 16.99
C VAL A 149 -12.04 -1.00 18.33
N HIS A 150 -12.31 -2.19 18.88
CA HIS A 150 -11.77 -2.58 20.17
C HIS A 150 -10.25 -2.69 20.16
N GLY A 151 -9.68 -3.31 19.12
CA GLY A 151 -8.24 -3.48 19.01
C GLY A 151 -7.50 -2.14 18.78
N PHE A 152 -8.10 -1.22 18.03
CA PHE A 152 -7.56 0.14 17.87
C PHE A 152 -7.59 0.92 19.18
N ALA A 153 -8.72 0.93 19.90
CA ALA A 153 -8.86 1.62 21.18
C ALA A 153 -7.97 1.06 22.30
N SER A 154 -7.58 -0.22 22.20
CA SER A 154 -6.67 -0.87 23.17
C SER A 154 -5.21 -0.85 22.72
N GLU A 155 -4.90 -0.31 21.54
CA GLU A 155 -3.58 -0.35 20.92
C GLU A 155 -2.95 -1.77 20.94
N ALA A 156 -3.80 -2.78 20.70
CA ALA A 156 -3.44 -4.20 20.83
C ALA A 156 -2.57 -4.69 19.66
N VAL A 157 -1.31 -4.28 19.63
CA VAL A 157 -0.36 -4.60 18.57
C VAL A 157 0.45 -5.86 18.90
N ASP A 158 0.50 -6.83 17.99
CA ASP A 158 1.56 -7.84 17.97
C ASP A 158 2.84 -7.21 17.41
N GLY A 159 3.58 -6.55 18.30
CA GLY A 159 4.78 -5.81 17.92
C GLY A 159 5.89 -6.69 17.35
N ALA A 160 6.00 -7.95 17.81
CA ALA A 160 7.01 -8.88 17.33
C ALA A 160 6.67 -9.37 15.91
N GLY A 161 5.41 -9.76 15.67
CA GLY A 161 4.96 -10.15 14.34
C GLY A 161 5.05 -9.00 13.34
N LEU A 162 4.66 -7.78 13.74
CA LEU A 162 4.79 -6.60 12.87
C LEU A 162 6.25 -6.26 12.56
N ALA A 163 7.16 -6.35 13.53
CA ALA A 163 8.59 -6.15 13.30
C ALA A 163 9.18 -7.18 12.34
N GLU A 164 8.75 -8.45 12.40
CA GLU A 164 9.15 -9.46 11.42
C GLU A 164 8.52 -9.21 10.04
N ALA A 165 7.29 -8.67 10.00
CA ALA A 165 6.58 -8.38 8.76
C ALA A 165 7.31 -7.32 7.92
N VAL A 166 8.02 -6.37 8.53
CA VAL A 166 8.76 -5.32 7.81
C VAL A 166 10.20 -5.70 7.42
N ARG A 167 10.70 -6.87 7.86
CA ARG A 167 12.05 -7.37 7.51
C ARG A 167 12.09 -7.95 6.09
N LEU A 168 12.01 -7.10 5.06
CA LEU A 168 11.85 -7.56 3.66
C LEU A 168 12.95 -8.51 3.15
N GLY A 169 14.18 -8.42 3.68
CA GLY A 169 15.28 -9.31 3.30
C GLY A 169 15.39 -10.60 4.12
N ALA A 170 14.58 -10.75 5.16
CA ALA A 170 14.57 -11.98 5.94
C ALA A 170 13.75 -13.07 5.22
N PRO A 171 14.21 -14.33 5.24
CA PRO A 171 13.42 -15.44 4.74
C PRO A 171 12.10 -15.48 5.49
N LEU A 172 11.01 -15.69 4.74
CA LEU A 172 9.70 -15.87 5.35
C LEU A 172 9.71 -17.16 6.19
N PRO A 173 9.04 -17.17 7.35
CA PRO A 173 8.75 -18.43 8.03
C PRO A 173 8.10 -19.40 7.05
N GLY A 174 8.39 -20.70 7.21
CA GLY A 174 7.79 -21.76 6.39
C GLY A 174 6.26 -21.70 6.40
N THR A 175 5.63 -22.51 5.53
CA THR A 175 4.16 -22.56 5.37
C THR A 175 3.45 -22.49 6.72
N VAL A 176 2.67 -21.42 6.90
CA VAL A 176 1.85 -21.22 8.09
C VAL A 176 0.81 -22.33 8.11
N ASP A 177 0.87 -23.18 9.15
CA ASP A 177 -0.25 -24.06 9.45
C ASP A 177 -1.48 -23.18 9.61
N ALA A 178 -2.52 -23.47 8.82
CA ALA A 178 -3.76 -22.71 8.89
C ALA A 178 -4.19 -22.62 10.36
N PRO A 179 -4.54 -21.42 10.85
CA PRO A 179 -4.95 -21.25 12.24
C PRO A 179 -5.97 -22.33 12.58
N GLY A 180 -5.70 -23.10 13.64
CA GLY A 180 -6.60 -24.18 14.06
C GLY A 180 -8.02 -23.63 14.23
N PRO A 181 -9.06 -24.47 14.12
CA PRO A 181 -10.46 -24.02 14.14
C PRO A 181 -10.86 -23.19 15.38
N ASP A 182 -10.08 -23.27 16.47
CA ASP A 182 -10.28 -22.52 17.72
C ASP A 182 -9.51 -21.20 17.80
N ALA A 183 -8.68 -20.88 16.80
CA ALA A 183 -7.98 -19.61 16.69
C ALA A 183 -8.99 -18.52 16.29
N ARG A 184 -9.72 -18.03 17.30
CA ARG A 184 -10.51 -16.81 17.14
C ARG A 184 -9.58 -15.68 16.70
N PRO A 185 -9.97 -14.87 15.70
CA PRO A 185 -9.29 -13.62 15.40
C PRO A 185 -9.38 -12.74 16.64
N ARG A 186 -8.30 -12.69 17.43
CA ARG A 186 -8.31 -12.05 18.75
C ARG A 186 -7.70 -10.65 18.76
N GLY A 187 -7.07 -10.20 17.66
CA GLY A 187 -6.21 -9.02 17.69
C GLY A 187 -6.75 -7.77 17.02
N GLY A 188 -7.51 -7.91 15.92
CA GLY A 188 -7.76 -6.79 15.01
C GLY A 188 -6.68 -6.71 13.93
N CYS A 189 -5.98 -5.59 13.79
CA CYS A 189 -5.02 -5.34 12.71
C CYS A 189 -3.82 -4.53 13.22
N SER A 190 -2.71 -5.23 13.50
CA SER A 190 -1.50 -4.68 14.10
C SER A 190 -0.94 -3.47 13.34
N PRO A 191 -0.88 -3.43 11.98
CA PRO A 191 -0.44 -2.24 11.25
C PRO A 191 -1.26 -0.97 11.57
N VAL A 192 -2.58 -1.09 11.62
CA VAL A 192 -3.47 0.06 11.89
C VAL A 192 -3.41 0.46 13.37
N GLN A 193 -3.35 -0.53 14.25
CA GLN A 193 -3.28 -0.32 15.70
C GLN A 193 -1.94 0.26 16.17
N ALA A 194 -0.88 0.10 15.37
CA ALA A 194 0.42 0.71 15.64
C ALA A 194 0.45 2.21 15.30
N LEU A 195 -0.58 2.77 14.65
CA LEU A 195 -0.57 4.16 14.17
C LEU A 195 -0.29 5.20 15.27
N PRO A 196 -0.93 5.18 16.47
CA PRO A 196 -0.63 6.16 17.52
C PRO A 196 0.85 6.17 17.90
N ARG A 197 1.46 4.97 18.03
CA ARG A 197 2.89 4.81 18.33
C ARG A 197 3.80 5.28 17.19
N LEU A 198 3.41 5.03 15.94
CA LEU A 198 4.18 5.49 14.78
C LEU A 198 4.21 7.02 14.69
N VAL A 199 3.09 7.69 14.95
CA VAL A 199 2.98 9.15 14.93
C VAL A 199 3.71 9.81 16.10
N GLY A 200 3.69 9.18 17.28
CA GLY A 200 4.40 9.68 18.46
C GLY A 200 5.89 9.30 18.53
N GLY A 201 6.39 8.52 17.58
CA GLY A 201 7.78 8.03 17.56
C GLY A 201 8.72 8.94 16.77
N SER A 202 10.03 8.84 17.05
CA SER A 202 11.08 9.61 16.36
C SER A 202 11.35 9.17 14.92
N ALA A 203 10.73 8.09 14.45
CA ALA A 203 10.98 7.54 13.12
C ALA A 203 10.54 8.48 11.98
N LEU A 204 9.69 9.47 12.28
CA LEU A 204 9.24 10.49 11.32
C LEU A 204 10.09 11.77 11.35
N ASP A 205 11.02 11.91 12.31
CA ASP A 205 11.88 13.11 12.43
C ASP A 205 12.67 13.34 11.13
N ASP A 206 13.23 12.28 10.56
CA ASP A 206 13.98 12.30 9.31
C ASP A 206 13.11 12.55 8.07
N ALA A 207 11.79 12.36 8.18
CA ALA A 207 10.84 12.58 7.09
C ALA A 207 10.46 14.06 6.94
N GLY A 208 10.71 14.86 7.97
CA GLY A 208 10.41 16.29 8.02
C GLY A 208 9.03 16.62 8.60
N ALA A 209 8.88 17.87 9.05
CA ALA A 209 7.70 18.36 9.78
C ALA A 209 6.37 18.20 9.02
N GLU A 210 6.42 18.23 7.69
CA GLU A 210 5.21 18.05 6.89
C GLU A 210 4.70 16.61 6.92
N VAL A 211 5.58 15.61 6.86
CA VAL A 211 5.19 14.20 7.00
C VAL A 211 4.62 13.96 8.39
N GLN A 212 5.24 14.53 9.42
CA GLN A 212 4.73 14.47 10.79
C GLN A 212 3.29 15.03 10.87
N SER A 213 3.04 16.23 10.33
CA SER A 213 1.72 16.85 10.31
C SER A 213 0.67 16.02 9.55
N LEU A 214 1.06 15.40 8.44
CA LEU A 214 0.19 14.48 7.70
C LEU A 214 -0.13 13.22 8.50
N ALA A 215 0.85 12.67 9.23
CA ALA A 215 0.67 11.50 10.07
C ALA A 215 -0.24 11.79 11.28
N GLU A 216 -0.11 12.96 11.88
CA GLU A 216 -1.02 13.45 12.92
C GLU A 216 -2.45 13.62 12.39
N SER A 217 -2.60 14.22 11.19
CA SER A 217 -3.91 14.34 10.54
C SER A 217 -4.53 12.98 10.23
N LEU A 218 -3.70 12.00 9.83
CA LEU A 218 -4.13 10.63 9.60
C LEU A 218 -4.60 9.95 10.90
N LEU A 219 -3.93 10.18 12.03
CA LEU A 219 -4.35 9.66 13.33
C LEU A 219 -5.73 10.21 13.72
N VAL A 220 -5.95 11.52 13.57
CA VAL A 220 -7.26 12.15 13.83
C VAL A 220 -8.35 11.55 12.95
N ALA A 221 -8.10 11.41 11.65
CA ALA A 221 -9.05 10.77 10.73
C ALA A 221 -9.27 9.28 11.07
N GLY A 222 -8.25 8.60 11.60
CA GLY A 222 -8.32 7.23 12.10
C GLY A 222 -9.22 7.09 13.33
N ASP A 223 -9.08 7.98 14.31
CA ASP A 223 -9.95 8.03 15.50
C ASP A 223 -11.42 8.22 15.09
N GLU A 224 -11.65 9.16 14.18
CA GLU A 224 -12.98 9.49 13.67
C GLU A 224 -13.61 8.33 12.88
N LEU A 225 -12.82 7.64 12.04
CA LEU A 225 -13.26 6.42 11.37
C LEU A 225 -13.69 5.35 12.39
N HIS A 226 -12.88 5.05 13.40
CA HIS A 226 -13.20 4.03 14.39
C HIS A 226 -14.42 4.42 15.24
N ARG A 227 -14.59 5.71 15.57
CA ARG A 227 -15.81 6.22 16.21
C ARG A 227 -17.06 5.92 15.37
N ARG A 228 -17.03 6.23 14.07
CA ARG A 228 -18.16 5.94 13.15
C ARG A 228 -18.41 4.45 12.97
N MET A 229 -17.37 3.64 12.91
CA MET A 229 -17.48 2.18 12.87
C MET A 229 -18.14 1.62 14.14
N ALA A 230 -17.89 2.23 15.30
CA ALA A 230 -18.49 1.85 16.59
C ALA A 230 -19.96 2.27 16.70
N GLU A 231 -20.32 3.40 16.10
CA GLU A 231 -21.69 3.94 16.08
C GLU A 231 -22.58 3.27 15.05
N LEU A 232 -22.00 2.61 14.04
CA LEU A 232 -22.77 1.89 13.05
C LEU A 232 -23.62 0.84 13.80
N PRO A 233 -24.96 0.91 13.68
CA PRO A 233 -25.83 -0.07 14.30
C PRO A 233 -25.44 -1.48 13.83
N THR A 234 -25.95 -2.52 14.50
CA THR A 234 -25.99 -3.87 13.92
C THR A 234 -26.95 -3.89 12.72
N GLU A 235 -26.58 -3.15 11.67
CA GLU A 235 -27.21 -3.17 10.37
C GLU A 235 -26.89 -4.49 9.68
N PRO A 236 -27.75 -4.95 8.76
CA PRO A 236 -27.44 -6.11 7.94
C PRO A 236 -26.09 -5.93 7.24
N ALA A 237 -25.29 -7.00 7.23
CA ALA A 237 -24.00 -7.01 6.55
C ALA A 237 -24.13 -6.49 5.12
N GLY A 238 -23.31 -5.50 4.77
CA GLY A 238 -23.34 -4.86 3.45
C GLY A 238 -24.33 -3.70 3.31
N SER A 239 -24.60 -2.92 4.37
CA SER A 239 -25.21 -1.60 4.17
C SER A 239 -24.28 -0.67 3.37
N PRO A 240 -24.79 0.31 2.61
CA PRO A 240 -23.97 1.26 1.87
C PRO A 240 -22.97 2.00 2.76
N THR A 241 -23.44 2.51 3.90
CA THR A 241 -22.61 3.19 4.90
C THR A 241 -21.51 2.27 5.45
N GLY A 242 -21.83 1.02 5.78
CA GLY A 242 -20.83 0.04 6.22
C GLY A 242 -19.76 -0.20 5.17
N ARG A 243 -20.13 -0.28 3.88
CA ARG A 243 -19.17 -0.42 2.78
C ARG A 243 -18.28 0.82 2.58
N GLU A 244 -18.80 2.02 2.81
CA GLU A 244 -18.00 3.26 2.75
C GLU A 244 -16.99 3.33 3.89
N LEU A 245 -17.39 2.98 5.12
CA LEU A 245 -16.48 2.88 6.26
C LEU A 245 -15.43 1.78 6.05
N ALA A 246 -15.81 0.65 5.43
CA ALA A 246 -14.88 -0.41 5.06
C ALA A 246 -13.84 0.11 4.03
N ALA A 247 -14.26 0.90 3.05
CA ALA A 247 -13.35 1.54 2.09
C ALA A 247 -12.42 2.60 2.75
N ALA A 248 -12.93 3.31 3.77
CA ALA A 248 -12.12 4.23 4.57
C ALA A 248 -11.07 3.46 5.38
N TYR A 249 -11.44 2.33 6.00
CA TYR A 249 -10.51 1.45 6.71
C TYR A 249 -9.42 0.88 5.79
N GLU A 250 -9.79 0.42 4.59
CA GLU A 250 -8.82 0.04 3.55
C GLU A 250 -7.79 1.16 3.28
N THR A 251 -8.25 2.40 3.19
CA THR A 251 -7.39 3.56 2.92
C THR A 251 -6.48 3.87 4.12
N LEU A 252 -6.98 3.74 5.35
CA LEU A 252 -6.18 3.86 6.58
C LEU A 252 -5.11 2.76 6.67
N TYR A 253 -5.44 1.52 6.30
CA TYR A 253 -4.48 0.42 6.21
C TYR A 253 -3.34 0.75 5.22
N ALA A 254 -3.66 1.29 4.05
CA ALA A 254 -2.64 1.69 3.07
C ALA A 254 -1.68 2.75 3.65
N ALA A 255 -2.22 3.76 4.33
CA ALA A 255 -1.43 4.85 4.89
C ALA A 255 -0.54 4.38 6.05
N THR A 256 -1.06 3.51 6.90
CA THR A 256 -0.30 2.88 8.00
C THR A 256 0.77 1.93 7.47
N ALA A 257 0.53 1.21 6.38
CA ALA A 257 1.55 0.41 5.70
C ALA A 257 2.72 1.29 5.20
N CYS A 258 2.43 2.44 4.59
CA CYS A 258 3.47 3.39 4.18
C CYS A 258 4.32 3.89 5.37
N LEU A 259 3.68 4.29 6.48
CA LEU A 259 4.36 4.75 7.70
C LEU A 259 5.19 3.62 8.34
N THR A 260 4.65 2.41 8.41
CA THR A 260 5.34 1.27 9.03
C THR A 260 6.61 0.91 8.25
N LEU A 261 6.53 0.86 6.91
CA LEU A 261 7.69 0.57 6.05
C LEU A 261 8.72 1.70 6.05
N TRP A 262 8.27 2.96 6.17
CA TRP A 262 9.17 4.09 6.38
C TRP A 262 9.92 3.99 7.70
N ALA A 263 9.20 3.77 8.81
CA ALA A 263 9.79 3.67 10.14
C ALA A 263 10.77 2.49 10.26
N ALA A 264 10.60 1.46 9.43
CA ALA A 264 11.52 0.34 9.31
C ALA A 264 12.73 0.61 8.38
N GLY A 265 12.84 1.81 7.80
CA GLY A 265 13.94 2.20 6.90
C GLY A 265 13.89 1.54 5.52
N VAL A 266 12.71 1.05 5.10
CA VAL A 266 12.55 0.26 3.87
C VAL A 266 12.14 1.13 2.68
N ALA A 267 11.41 2.21 2.91
CA ALA A 267 10.89 3.08 1.85
C ALA A 267 11.93 4.09 1.29
N VAL A 268 11.83 4.40 -0.01
CA VAL A 268 12.79 5.19 -0.82
C VAL A 268 12.93 6.69 -0.56
N GLY A 269 12.11 7.31 0.29
CA GLY A 269 12.34 8.73 0.56
C GLY A 269 11.15 9.51 1.07
N PRO A 270 11.41 10.68 1.66
CA PRO A 270 10.39 11.51 2.30
C PRO A 270 9.38 12.04 1.27
N LEU A 271 9.83 12.36 0.05
CA LEU A 271 8.96 12.90 -1.01
C LEU A 271 7.86 11.90 -1.43
N TRP A 272 8.22 10.61 -1.56
CA TRP A 272 7.24 9.56 -1.86
C TRP A 272 6.24 9.43 -0.72
N LEU A 273 6.72 9.30 0.52
CA LEU A 273 5.87 9.11 1.69
C LEU A 273 4.89 10.28 1.84
N ARG A 274 5.39 11.51 1.75
CA ARG A 274 4.59 12.73 1.84
C ARG A 274 3.47 12.75 0.80
N THR A 275 3.77 12.39 -0.45
CA THR A 275 2.79 12.40 -1.55
C THR A 275 1.78 11.26 -1.41
N ALA A 276 2.22 10.08 -0.98
CA ALA A 276 1.34 8.95 -0.66
C ALA A 276 0.36 9.31 0.46
N LEU A 277 0.86 9.85 1.58
CA LEU A 277 0.02 10.26 2.72
C LEU A 277 -0.99 11.34 2.32
N ARG A 278 -0.59 12.37 1.57
CA ARG A 278 -1.53 13.38 1.06
C ARG A 278 -2.64 12.77 0.20
N ALA A 279 -2.28 11.91 -0.76
CA ALA A 279 -3.26 11.28 -1.66
C ALA A 279 -4.25 10.39 -0.88
N LEU A 280 -3.74 9.61 0.09
CA LEU A 280 -4.55 8.73 0.93
C LEU A 280 -5.42 9.52 1.92
N LEU A 281 -4.91 10.60 2.50
CA LEU A 281 -5.68 11.45 3.41
C LEU A 281 -6.82 12.17 2.68
N VAL A 282 -6.58 12.72 1.49
CA VAL A 282 -7.65 13.29 0.65
C VAL A 282 -8.72 12.23 0.33
N ARG A 283 -8.29 11.01 -0.02
CA ARG A 283 -9.21 9.89 -0.27
C ARG A 283 -10.00 9.53 0.99
N LEU A 284 -9.36 9.48 2.15
CA LEU A 284 -9.98 9.14 3.44
C LEU A 284 -11.03 10.18 3.83
N HIS A 285 -10.69 11.47 3.78
CA HIS A 285 -11.64 12.56 4.05
C HIS A 285 -12.86 12.50 3.12
N ARG A 286 -12.66 12.24 1.82
CA ARG A 286 -13.78 12.04 0.87
C ARG A 286 -14.68 10.88 1.29
N LEU A 287 -14.12 9.75 1.72
CA LEU A 287 -14.88 8.58 2.16
C LEU A 287 -15.60 8.82 3.50
N LEU A 288 -15.03 9.66 4.36
CA LEU A 288 -15.64 10.13 5.60
C LEU A 288 -16.58 11.33 5.38
N LEU A 289 -16.79 11.79 4.15
CA LEU A 289 -17.59 12.98 3.84
C LEU A 289 -17.14 14.23 4.62
N GLU A 290 -15.84 14.33 4.89
CA GLU A 290 -15.21 15.44 5.57
C GLU A 290 -14.60 16.42 4.57
N PRO A 291 -14.50 17.72 4.91
CA PRO A 291 -13.77 18.65 4.08
C PRO A 291 -12.33 18.14 3.91
N PRO A 292 -11.77 18.18 2.69
CA PRO A 292 -10.39 17.76 2.48
C PRO A 292 -9.44 18.65 3.32
N PRO A 293 -8.32 18.09 3.79
CA PRO A 293 -7.32 18.89 4.47
C PRO A 293 -6.81 20.00 3.54
N VAL A 294 -6.52 21.18 4.12
CA VAL A 294 -5.87 22.26 3.40
C VAL A 294 -4.39 21.89 3.24
N LEU A 295 -3.98 21.59 2.02
CA LEU A 295 -2.63 21.17 1.69
C LEU A 295 -2.02 22.13 0.67
N ASP A 296 -0.78 22.54 0.90
CA ASP A 296 -0.06 23.37 -0.07
C ASP A 296 0.17 22.60 -1.37
N PRO A 297 -0.04 23.22 -2.54
CA PRO A 297 0.19 22.55 -3.82
C PRO A 297 1.67 22.18 -3.96
N TYR A 298 1.92 20.96 -4.47
CA TYR A 298 3.28 20.56 -4.80
C TYR A 298 3.80 21.28 -6.05
N PRO A 299 5.09 21.61 -6.10
CA PRO A 299 5.71 22.00 -7.35
C PRO A 299 5.65 20.83 -8.34
N ALA A 300 5.34 21.14 -9.60
CA ALA A 300 5.17 20.13 -10.65
C ALA A 300 6.43 19.25 -10.83
N GLU A 301 7.62 19.83 -10.61
CA GLU A 301 8.91 19.13 -10.73
C GLU A 301 9.05 17.99 -9.71
N GLU A 302 8.62 18.18 -8.47
CA GLU A 302 8.64 17.14 -7.45
C GLU A 302 7.68 15.99 -7.80
N LEU A 303 6.50 16.31 -8.33
CA LEU A 303 5.52 15.31 -8.73
C LEU A 303 6.01 14.49 -9.93
N LEU A 304 6.68 15.14 -10.89
CA LEU A 304 7.32 14.46 -12.01
C LEU A 304 8.47 13.58 -11.53
N ALA A 305 9.28 14.03 -10.56
CA ALA A 305 10.35 13.23 -9.98
C ALA A 305 9.80 11.94 -9.33
N ILE A 306 8.66 12.01 -8.62
CA ILE A 306 7.98 10.82 -8.09
C ILE A 306 7.49 9.93 -9.22
N ALA A 307 6.82 10.48 -10.23
CA ALA A 307 6.25 9.70 -11.32
C ALA A 307 7.35 8.98 -12.13
N LEU A 308 8.46 9.65 -12.42
CA LEU A 308 9.62 9.07 -13.09
C LEU A 308 10.31 8.03 -12.21
N GLY A 309 10.46 8.29 -10.90
CA GLY A 309 11.01 7.34 -9.94
C GLY A 309 10.16 6.08 -9.82
N ALA A 310 8.84 6.23 -9.71
CA ALA A 310 7.88 5.13 -9.67
C ALA A 310 7.85 4.34 -10.98
N GLY A 311 7.89 5.03 -12.13
CA GLY A 311 7.98 4.39 -13.44
C GLY A 311 9.26 3.57 -13.65
N ALA A 312 10.35 3.94 -12.96
CA ALA A 312 11.62 3.22 -12.98
C ALA A 312 11.68 2.03 -12.00
N ARG A 313 10.96 2.09 -10.86
CA ARG A 313 10.90 1.01 -9.85
C ARG A 313 9.54 1.04 -9.13
N LEU A 314 8.59 0.17 -9.52
CA LEU A 314 7.52 -0.29 -8.60
C LEU A 314 8.04 -1.37 -7.64
N LEU A 315 9.22 -1.09 -7.11
CA LEU A 315 9.87 -1.71 -5.96
C LEU A 315 10.82 -0.63 -5.47
N THR A 316 10.21 0.39 -4.89
CA THR A 316 10.83 1.46 -4.14
C THR A 316 11.22 0.99 -2.73
N PHE A 317 11.65 -0.27 -2.65
CA PHE A 317 12.22 -0.87 -1.48
C PHE A 317 13.67 -1.18 -1.81
N ARG A 318 14.57 -0.85 -0.89
CA ARG A 318 15.97 -1.22 -1.03
C ARG A 318 16.04 -2.73 -1.27
N THR A 319 16.78 -3.15 -2.29
CA THR A 319 17.01 -4.58 -2.49
C THR A 319 17.71 -5.15 -1.26
N VAL A 320 17.61 -6.47 -1.05
CA VAL A 320 18.36 -7.14 0.02
C VAL A 320 19.84 -6.78 -0.02
N ASP A 321 20.40 -6.65 -1.24
CA ASP A 321 21.78 -6.24 -1.46
C ASP A 321 22.03 -4.78 -1.04
N GLU A 322 21.14 -3.85 -1.36
CA GLU A 322 21.22 -2.44 -0.94
C GLU A 322 21.06 -2.28 0.58
N ILE A 323 20.21 -3.09 1.22
CA ILE A 323 20.05 -3.12 2.68
C ILE A 323 21.31 -3.67 3.35
N SER A 324 21.84 -4.78 2.84
CA SER A 324 23.02 -5.44 3.40
C SER A 324 24.26 -4.54 3.29
N ALA A 325 24.45 -3.89 2.15
CA ALA A 325 25.56 -2.96 1.93
C ALA A 325 25.53 -1.73 2.88
N GLN A 326 24.34 -1.28 3.30
CA GLN A 326 24.21 -0.17 4.24
C GLN A 326 24.44 -0.61 5.70
N ALA A 327 24.03 -1.82 6.07
CA ALA A 327 24.30 -2.37 7.40
C ALA A 327 25.82 -2.56 7.63
N ASP A 328 26.57 -2.91 6.59
CA ASP A 328 28.03 -3.04 6.67
C ASP A 328 28.76 -1.68 6.73
N ALA A 329 28.08 -0.58 6.41
CA ALA A 329 28.65 0.76 6.36
C ALA A 329 28.39 1.62 7.62
N ALA A 330 27.53 1.17 8.52
CA ALA A 330 27.14 1.85 9.76
C ALA A 330 27.85 1.24 10.99
#